data_AF-A0A8C4MVE2-F1
#
_entry.id   AF-A0A8C4MVE2-F1
#
_cell.length_a   1.000
_cell.length_b   1.000
_cell.length_c   1.000
_cell.angle_alpha   90.00
_cell.angle_beta   90.00
_cell.angle_gamma   90.00
#
_symmetry.space_group_name_H-M   'P 1'
#
loop_
_entity.id
_entity.type
_entity.pdbx_description
1 polymer ?
#
loop_
_entity_poly.entity_id
_entity_poly.type
_entity_poly.pdbx_seq_one_letter_code
_entity_poly.pdbx_strand_id
1 'polypeptide(L)'
;MVQAWYMDEADDDPRRPHRAEPDRPVGLEQLRRLGVYYWKLDADKYENDPELEKIRKERNYSWMDIITICKDKLPNYEEKIKIFYEEHLHLDDEIRYILEGSGYFDVRDKEDKWIRIFMEKGDMITLPAGIYHRFTLDEKNYVKAMRLFVGEPVWTAYNRPADHFEARGQYVKFLAQSA
;
A
#
# COMPACT_ATOMS: atom_id res chain seq x y z
N MET A 1 -8.41 -5.74 13.39
CA MET A 1 -9.00 -5.19 12.14
C MET A 1 -8.09 -4.05 11.71
N VAL A 2 -7.73 -3.98 10.43
CA VAL A 2 -6.85 -2.91 9.93
C VAL A 2 -7.45 -1.53 10.22
N GLN A 3 -6.59 -0.56 10.52
CA GLN A 3 -7.01 0.82 10.80
C GLN A 3 -6.65 1.71 9.62
N ALA A 4 -7.60 2.52 9.17
CA ALA A 4 -7.38 3.58 8.20
C ALA A 4 -8.11 4.86 8.63
N TRP A 5 -7.57 6.03 8.29
CA TRP A 5 -8.13 7.33 8.69
C TRP A 5 -7.72 8.45 7.72
N TYR A 6 -8.50 9.53 7.71
CA TYR A 6 -8.08 10.76 7.06
C TYR A 6 -6.96 11.44 7.84
N MET A 7 -6.00 11.99 7.10
CA MET A 7 -4.84 12.67 7.68
C MET A 7 -5.16 14.09 8.15
N ASP A 8 -4.40 14.59 9.13
CA ASP A 8 -4.32 16.02 9.40
C ASP A 8 -3.53 16.77 8.31
N GLU A 9 -3.43 18.09 8.43
CA GLU A 9 -2.71 18.96 7.50
C GLU A 9 -1.32 19.35 8.04
N ALA A 10 -0.79 18.64 9.04
CA ALA A 10 0.50 18.96 9.64
C ALA A 10 1.64 18.56 8.70
N ASP A 11 2.61 19.46 8.51
CA ASP A 11 3.81 19.24 7.70
C ASP A 11 5.02 18.89 8.58
N ASP A 12 4.83 17.94 9.50
CA ASP A 12 5.88 17.43 10.39
C ASP A 12 6.26 15.97 10.06
N ASP A 13 6.81 15.23 11.03
CA ASP A 13 7.42 13.92 10.75
C ASP A 13 6.41 12.94 10.13
N PRO A 14 6.59 12.53 8.85
CA PRO A 14 5.62 11.73 8.12
C PRO A 14 5.36 10.35 8.72
N ARG A 15 6.24 9.90 9.63
CA ARG A 15 6.15 8.63 10.36
C ARG A 15 5.19 8.68 11.54
N ARG A 16 4.73 9.86 11.97
CA ARG A 16 3.72 10.00 13.02
C ARG A 16 2.35 9.54 12.53
N PRO A 17 1.37 9.24 13.39
CA PRO A 17 0.06 8.78 12.93
C PRO A 17 -0.72 9.77 12.05
N HIS A 18 -0.53 11.09 12.22
CA HIS A 18 -1.26 12.14 11.49
C HIS A 18 -2.77 11.89 11.44
N ARG A 19 -3.44 11.77 12.59
CA ARG A 19 -4.90 11.60 12.62
C ARG A 19 -5.56 12.97 12.55
N ALA A 20 -6.51 13.15 11.65
CA ALA A 20 -7.33 14.35 11.62
C ALA A 20 -8.05 14.58 12.96
N GLU A 21 -8.20 15.83 13.37
CA GLU A 21 -9.02 16.22 14.52
C GLU A 21 -10.26 17.02 14.06
N PRO A 22 -11.49 16.57 14.37
CA PRO A 22 -11.83 15.31 15.07
C PRO A 22 -11.52 14.07 14.23
N ASP A 23 -11.42 12.91 14.90
CA ASP A 23 -11.13 11.61 14.27
C ASP A 23 -12.09 11.32 13.09
N ARG A 24 -11.51 10.93 11.95
CA ARG A 24 -12.22 10.58 10.72
C ARG A 24 -11.78 9.20 10.21
N PRO A 25 -12.25 8.11 10.82
CA PRO A 25 -11.86 6.75 10.43
C PRO A 25 -12.42 6.36 9.06
N VAL A 26 -11.69 5.50 8.37
CA VAL A 26 -12.04 4.94 7.06
C VAL A 26 -12.21 3.43 7.19
N GLY A 27 -13.38 2.93 6.78
CA GLY A 27 -13.69 1.50 6.81
C GLY A 27 -13.20 0.76 5.57
N LEU A 28 -13.08 -0.57 5.68
CA LEU A 28 -12.68 -1.45 4.57
C LEU A 28 -13.59 -1.33 3.33
N GLU A 29 -14.88 -1.08 3.52
CA GLU A 29 -15.80 -0.90 2.39
C GLU A 29 -15.53 0.40 1.63
N GLN A 30 -15.11 1.46 2.32
CA GLN A 30 -14.69 2.71 1.68
C GLN A 30 -13.38 2.50 0.91
N LEU A 31 -12.42 1.76 1.47
CA LEU A 31 -11.18 1.39 0.76
C LEU A 31 -11.48 0.53 -0.48
N ARG A 32 -12.43 -0.41 -0.40
CA ARG A 32 -12.86 -1.23 -1.53
C ARG A 32 -13.43 -0.39 -2.69
N ARG A 33 -14.14 0.71 -2.39
CA ARG A 33 -14.62 1.66 -3.41
C ARG A 33 -13.50 2.43 -4.12
N LEU A 34 -12.30 2.45 -3.53
CA LEU A 34 -11.07 2.93 -4.15
C LEU A 34 -10.28 1.79 -4.83
N GLY A 35 -10.84 0.59 -4.91
CA GLY A 35 -10.17 -0.58 -5.48
C GLY A 35 -9.08 -1.16 -4.57
N VAL A 36 -8.95 -0.67 -3.33
CA VAL A 36 -8.00 -1.18 -2.35
C VAL A 36 -8.60 -2.40 -1.65
N TYR A 37 -7.94 -3.55 -1.82
CA TYR A 37 -8.35 -4.82 -1.22
C TYR A 37 -7.46 -5.22 -0.05
N TYR A 38 -8.05 -5.91 0.93
CA TYR A 38 -7.39 -6.28 2.17
C TYR A 38 -7.73 -7.72 2.58
N TRP A 39 -6.74 -8.41 3.15
CA TRP A 39 -6.88 -9.70 3.81
C TRP A 39 -6.08 -9.73 5.12
N LYS A 40 -6.58 -10.49 6.10
CA LYS A 40 -5.85 -10.83 7.32
C LYS A 40 -5.40 -12.28 7.25
N LEU A 41 -4.11 -12.52 7.43
CA LEU A 41 -3.47 -13.83 7.37
C LEU A 41 -2.59 -14.06 8.60
N ASP A 42 -2.19 -15.32 8.79
CA ASP A 42 -1.21 -15.73 9.81
C ASP A 42 0.20 -15.63 9.22
N ALA A 43 0.87 -14.50 9.49
CA ALA A 43 2.21 -14.21 8.96
C ALA A 43 3.29 -15.20 9.43
N ASP A 44 3.05 -15.98 10.48
CA ASP A 44 4.00 -17.03 10.89
C ASP A 44 3.97 -18.24 9.95
N LYS A 45 2.96 -18.34 9.08
CA LYS A 45 2.79 -19.44 8.11
C LYS A 45 3.16 -19.07 6.67
N TYR A 46 3.69 -17.86 6.41
CA TYR A 46 3.84 -17.32 5.05
C TYR A 46 4.60 -18.22 4.05
N GLU A 47 5.45 -19.13 4.52
CA GLU A 47 6.18 -20.10 3.69
C GLU A 47 5.31 -21.27 3.19
N ASN A 48 4.23 -21.62 3.91
CA ASN A 48 3.35 -22.74 3.60
C ASN A 48 1.92 -22.50 4.13
N ASP A 49 1.31 -21.38 3.76
CA ASP A 49 -0.06 -21.01 4.15
C ASP A 49 -1.06 -21.29 3.01
N PRO A 50 -2.00 -22.25 3.19
CA PRO A 50 -3.04 -22.52 2.21
C PRO A 50 -3.97 -21.32 1.93
N GLU A 51 -4.19 -20.43 2.90
CA GLU A 51 -5.04 -19.24 2.71
C GLU A 51 -4.34 -18.20 1.82
N LEU A 52 -3.03 -17.98 2.03
CA LEU A 52 -2.21 -17.19 1.11
C LEU A 52 -2.20 -17.81 -0.30
N GLU A 53 -2.02 -19.13 -0.42
CA GLU A 53 -2.04 -19.81 -1.71
C GLU A 53 -3.37 -19.64 -2.45
N LYS A 54 -4.49 -19.72 -1.71
CA LYS A 54 -5.84 -19.47 -2.25
C LYS A 54 -5.96 -18.06 -2.81
N ILE A 55 -5.58 -17.03 -2.06
CA ILE A 55 -5.61 -15.62 -2.52
C ILE A 55 -4.74 -15.47 -3.76
N ARG A 56 -3.52 -16.04 -3.76
CA ARG A 56 -2.61 -15.97 -4.90
C ARG A 56 -3.20 -16.61 -6.15
N LYS A 57 -3.87 -17.76 -6.04
CA LYS A 57 -4.54 -18.42 -7.17
C LYS A 57 -5.72 -17.61 -7.68
N GLU A 58 -6.59 -17.13 -6.79
CA GLU A 58 -7.78 -16.34 -7.16
C GLU A 58 -7.42 -15.02 -7.86
N ARG A 59 -6.30 -14.41 -7.46
CA ARG A 59 -5.84 -13.11 -7.97
C ARG A 59 -4.69 -13.19 -8.98
N ASN A 60 -4.26 -14.40 -9.33
CA ASN A 60 -3.12 -14.68 -10.21
C ASN A 60 -1.79 -14.02 -9.76
N TYR A 61 -1.53 -13.97 -8.45
CA TYR A 61 -0.27 -13.48 -7.89
C TYR A 61 0.85 -14.54 -8.03
N SER A 62 1.32 -14.72 -9.26
CA SER A 62 2.25 -15.78 -9.66
C SER A 62 3.69 -15.57 -9.18
N TRP A 63 4.09 -14.33 -8.88
CA TRP A 63 5.45 -14.00 -8.45
C TRP A 63 5.48 -13.44 -7.03
N MET A 64 6.56 -13.71 -6.28
CA MET A 64 6.82 -13.09 -4.97
C MET A 64 8.30 -13.00 -4.64
N ASP A 65 8.63 -12.05 -3.78
CA ASP A 65 9.89 -12.01 -3.02
C ASP A 65 9.69 -11.38 -1.64
N ILE A 66 10.76 -11.33 -0.84
CA ILE A 66 10.76 -10.72 0.49
C ILE A 66 11.69 -9.51 0.48
N ILE A 67 11.18 -8.37 0.96
CA ILE A 67 11.97 -7.17 1.23
C ILE A 67 11.98 -6.87 2.73
N THR A 68 13.14 -6.44 3.24
CA THR A 68 13.25 -5.89 4.60
C THR A 68 13.67 -4.43 4.52
N ILE A 69 12.80 -3.54 4.97
CA ILE A 69 13.06 -2.09 5.02
C ILE A 69 13.49 -1.77 6.45
N CYS A 70 14.79 -1.62 6.61
CA CYS A 70 15.46 -1.28 7.85
C CYS A 70 16.77 -0.58 7.47
N LYS A 71 17.18 0.43 8.26
CA LYS A 71 18.36 1.25 7.96
C LYS A 71 19.63 0.43 7.72
N ASP A 72 19.81 -0.64 8.47
CA ASP A 72 21.02 -1.46 8.42
C ASP A 72 20.97 -2.58 7.37
N LYS A 73 19.77 -2.94 6.87
CA LYS A 73 19.57 -4.11 6.00
C LYS A 73 19.22 -3.75 4.55
N LEU A 74 18.68 -2.57 4.30
CA LEU A 74 18.24 -2.16 2.97
C LEU A 74 19.35 -1.37 2.25
N PRO A 75 19.91 -1.87 1.14
CA PRO A 75 20.85 -1.09 0.33
C PRO A 75 20.21 0.19 -0.18
N ASN A 76 20.96 1.30 -0.13
CA ASN A 76 20.48 2.65 -0.47
C ASN A 76 19.21 3.05 0.32
N TYR A 77 19.14 2.67 1.60
CA TYR A 77 17.99 2.94 2.47
C TYR A 77 17.45 4.36 2.36
N GLU A 78 18.29 5.38 2.53
CA GLU A 78 17.88 6.80 2.54
C GLU A 78 17.32 7.28 1.19
N GLU A 79 17.77 6.70 0.09
CA GLU A 79 17.24 7.00 -1.25
C GLU A 79 15.92 6.27 -1.49
N LYS A 80 15.86 4.99 -1.12
CA LYS A 80 14.65 4.16 -1.30
C LYS A 80 13.47 4.66 -0.48
N ILE A 81 13.67 5.06 0.79
CA ILE A 81 12.57 5.59 1.61
C ILE A 81 12.00 6.89 1.03
N LYS A 82 12.83 7.72 0.37
CA LYS A 82 12.36 8.93 -0.31
C LYS A 82 11.52 8.59 -1.53
N ILE A 83 12.00 7.64 -2.35
CA ILE A 83 11.24 7.15 -3.51
C ILE A 83 9.90 6.56 -3.09
N PHE A 84 9.87 5.77 -2.00
CA PHE A 84 8.62 5.18 -1.51
C PHE A 84 7.63 6.24 -1.00
N TYR A 85 8.11 7.33 -0.41
CA TYR A 85 7.26 8.36 0.18
C TYR A 85 6.80 9.44 -0.82
N GLU A 86 7.53 9.66 -1.91
CA GLU A 86 7.10 10.53 -2.99
C GLU A 86 5.76 10.02 -3.55
N GLU A 87 4.78 10.91 -3.77
CA GLU A 87 3.48 10.49 -4.30
C GLU A 87 3.64 9.95 -5.73
N HIS A 88 3.25 8.69 -5.95
CA HIS A 88 3.43 8.01 -7.23
C HIS A 88 2.27 7.07 -7.55
N LEU A 89 2.30 6.53 -8.77
CA LEU A 89 1.47 5.41 -9.20
C LEU A 89 2.32 4.33 -9.89
N HIS A 90 1.72 3.15 -10.03
CA HIS A 90 2.23 2.04 -10.83
C HIS A 90 1.25 1.69 -11.96
N LEU A 91 1.76 1.05 -13.01
CA LEU A 91 0.95 0.54 -14.13
C LEU A 91 0.36 -0.85 -13.84
N ASP A 92 0.85 -1.50 -12.79
CA ASP A 92 0.39 -2.78 -12.25
C ASP A 92 -0.06 -2.58 -10.80
N ASP A 93 -0.78 -3.57 -10.27
CA ASP A 93 -1.17 -3.60 -8.85
C ASP A 93 0.05 -3.65 -7.93
N GLU A 94 0.03 -2.86 -6.86
CA GLU A 94 1.01 -2.94 -5.78
C GLU A 94 0.47 -3.85 -4.68
N ILE A 95 1.01 -5.07 -4.59
CA ILE A 95 0.60 -6.05 -3.56
C ILE A 95 1.68 -6.22 -2.50
N ARG A 96 1.29 -6.09 -1.23
CA ARG A 96 2.17 -6.19 -0.07
C ARG A 96 1.52 -7.00 1.03
N TYR A 97 2.29 -7.92 1.62
CA TYR A 97 1.90 -8.71 2.78
C TYR A 97 2.92 -8.56 3.89
N ILE A 98 2.52 -7.98 5.03
CA ILE A 98 3.42 -7.65 6.12
C ILE A 98 3.72 -8.89 6.96
N LEU A 99 4.99 -9.28 6.99
CA LEU A 99 5.48 -10.44 7.73
C LEU A 99 5.94 -10.06 9.14
N GLU A 100 6.60 -8.90 9.28
CA GLU A 100 7.08 -8.36 10.54
C GLU A 100 7.06 -6.82 10.50
N GLY A 101 6.97 -6.18 11.66
CA GLY A 101 6.98 -4.73 11.76
C GLY A 101 5.67 -4.08 11.28
N SER A 102 5.77 -2.83 10.85
CA SER A 102 4.62 -2.03 10.47
C SER A 102 4.99 -0.80 9.62
N GLY A 103 3.99 -0.20 8.98
CA GLY A 103 4.14 1.02 8.20
C GLY A 103 2.82 1.57 7.70
N TYR A 104 2.88 2.69 6.98
CA TYR A 104 1.72 3.39 6.43
C TYR A 104 1.75 3.33 4.91
N PHE A 105 0.60 2.95 4.33
CA PHE A 105 0.28 3.28 2.94
C PHE A 105 -0.71 4.43 2.96
N ASP A 106 -0.35 5.54 2.34
CA ASP A 106 -1.28 6.64 2.13
C ASP A 106 -1.83 6.54 0.70
N VAL A 107 -3.14 6.68 0.54
CA VAL A 107 -3.82 6.66 -0.77
C VAL A 107 -4.71 7.88 -0.93
N ARG A 108 -4.88 8.36 -2.17
CA ARG A 108 -5.85 9.42 -2.49
C ARG A 108 -7.27 8.87 -2.55
N ASP A 109 -8.21 9.54 -1.90
CA ASP A 109 -9.64 9.29 -2.08
C ASP A 109 -10.18 9.93 -3.37
N LYS A 110 -11.51 9.88 -3.58
CA LYS A 110 -12.15 10.43 -4.79
C LYS A 110 -12.05 11.95 -4.88
N GLU A 111 -11.95 12.63 -3.74
CA GLU A 111 -11.79 14.07 -3.59
C GLU A 111 -10.31 14.47 -3.49
N ASP A 112 -9.40 13.55 -3.79
CA ASP A 112 -7.96 13.75 -3.80
C ASP A 112 -7.37 14.08 -2.42
N LYS A 113 -8.01 13.61 -1.34
CA LYS A 113 -7.55 13.73 0.05
C LYS A 113 -6.80 12.47 0.49
N TRP A 114 -5.82 12.64 1.36
CA TRP A 114 -5.05 11.52 1.88
C TRP A 114 -5.84 10.70 2.91
N ILE A 115 -5.86 9.39 2.68
CA ILE A 115 -6.24 8.38 3.66
C ILE A 115 -4.99 7.59 4.01
N ARG A 116 -4.65 7.55 5.29
CA ARG A 116 -3.57 6.73 5.85
C ARG A 116 -4.10 5.36 6.24
N ILE A 117 -3.42 4.31 5.79
CA ILE A 117 -3.72 2.91 6.09
C ILE A 117 -2.56 2.33 6.89
N PHE A 118 -2.82 1.97 8.15
CA PHE A 118 -1.81 1.37 9.01
C PHE A 118 -1.78 -0.14 8.81
N MET A 119 -0.64 -0.63 8.32
CA MET A 119 -0.41 -2.03 8.02
C MET A 119 0.55 -2.62 9.05
N GLU A 120 0.16 -3.72 9.68
CA GLU A 120 0.94 -4.44 10.68
C GLU A 120 1.08 -5.92 10.30
N LYS A 121 1.88 -6.68 11.06
CA LYS A 121 2.05 -8.13 10.88
C LYS A 121 0.73 -8.86 10.59
N GLY A 122 0.72 -9.64 9.52
CA GLY A 122 -0.43 -10.42 9.07
C GLY A 122 -1.40 -9.67 8.15
N ASP A 123 -1.19 -8.37 7.91
CA ASP A 123 -2.01 -7.60 6.99
C ASP A 123 -1.48 -7.70 5.55
N MET A 124 -2.38 -8.03 4.62
CA MET A 124 -2.11 -8.05 3.18
C MET A 124 -3.00 -7.02 2.47
N ILE A 125 -2.41 -6.22 1.59
CA ILE A 125 -3.08 -5.17 0.83
C ILE A 125 -2.75 -5.27 -0.66
N THR A 126 -3.73 -4.89 -1.49
CA THR A 126 -3.54 -4.63 -2.92
C THR A 126 -3.99 -3.20 -3.20
N LEU A 127 -3.07 -2.37 -3.70
CA LEU A 127 -3.35 -1.06 -4.25
C LEU A 127 -3.49 -1.20 -5.77
N PRO A 128 -4.60 -0.75 -6.38
CA PRO A 128 -4.85 -1.00 -7.79
C PRO A 128 -3.93 -0.16 -8.69
N ALA A 129 -3.58 -0.69 -9.86
CA ALA A 129 -2.89 0.08 -10.89
C ALA A 129 -3.55 1.46 -11.12
N GLY A 130 -2.74 2.52 -11.22
CA GLY A 130 -3.20 3.88 -11.44
C GLY A 130 -3.69 4.66 -10.20
N ILE A 131 -3.73 4.06 -9.01
CA ILE A 131 -3.97 4.82 -7.77
C ILE A 131 -2.74 5.64 -7.38
N TYR A 132 -2.96 6.91 -7.01
CA TYR A 132 -1.91 7.69 -6.37
C TYR A 132 -1.77 7.26 -4.92
N HIS A 133 -0.54 6.89 -4.55
CA HIS A 133 -0.21 6.41 -3.23
C HIS A 133 1.24 6.74 -2.87
N ARG A 134 1.58 6.48 -1.61
CA ARG A 134 2.94 6.51 -1.07
C ARG A 134 3.06 5.57 0.12
N PHE A 135 4.29 5.21 0.45
CA PHE A 135 4.61 4.39 1.62
C PHE A 135 5.61 5.09 2.53
N THR A 136 5.39 5.00 3.84
CA THR A 136 6.39 5.34 4.86
C THR A 136 6.40 4.32 5.97
N LEU A 137 7.57 4.16 6.62
CA LEU A 137 7.63 3.51 7.91
C LEU A 137 6.83 4.32 8.95
N ASP A 138 6.38 3.66 9.99
CA ASP A 138 5.95 4.33 11.21
C ASP A 138 7.17 4.65 12.10
N GLU A 139 6.91 5.19 13.31
CA GLU A 139 7.96 5.53 14.27
C GLU A 139 8.81 4.33 14.75
N LYS A 140 8.41 3.08 14.47
CA LYS A 140 9.21 1.88 14.78
C LYS A 140 10.30 1.60 13.73
N ASN A 141 10.26 2.28 12.59
CA ASN A 141 11.33 2.25 11.57
C ASN A 141 11.71 0.86 11.05
N TYR A 142 10.76 -0.07 11.00
CA TYR A 142 11.00 -1.44 10.54
C TYR A 142 9.77 -2.07 9.90
N VAL A 143 9.96 -2.62 8.69
CA VAL A 143 8.99 -3.56 8.11
C VAL A 143 9.71 -4.64 7.31
N LYS A 144 9.21 -5.87 7.41
CA LYS A 144 9.52 -6.97 6.50
C LYS A 144 8.24 -7.34 5.77
N ALA A 145 8.26 -7.24 4.44
CA ALA A 145 7.10 -7.47 3.61
C ALA A 145 7.41 -8.48 2.52
N MET A 146 6.44 -9.36 2.26
CA MET A 146 6.35 -10.08 1.02
C MET A 146 5.75 -9.15 -0.04
N ARG A 147 6.40 -9.05 -1.18
CA ARG A 147 5.86 -8.37 -2.36
C ARG A 147 5.34 -9.43 -3.32
N LEU A 148 4.15 -9.22 -3.88
CA LEU A 148 3.54 -10.15 -4.82
C LEU A 148 3.21 -9.44 -6.13
N PHE A 149 3.27 -10.15 -7.25
CA PHE A 149 3.00 -9.62 -8.59
C PHE A 149 2.23 -10.61 -9.45
N VAL A 150 1.48 -10.06 -10.41
CA VAL A 150 0.95 -10.81 -11.56
C VAL A 150 2.04 -10.83 -12.63
N GLY A 151 2.56 -12.01 -12.97
CA GLY A 151 3.66 -12.14 -13.93
C GLY A 151 5.02 -11.67 -13.37
N GLU A 152 5.93 -11.29 -14.28
CA GLU A 152 7.25 -10.73 -13.91
C GLU A 152 7.11 -9.29 -13.40
N PRO A 153 7.77 -8.93 -12.29
CA PRO A 153 7.50 -7.65 -11.63
C PRO A 153 8.15 -6.46 -12.35
N VAL A 154 7.38 -5.39 -12.52
CA VAL A 154 7.87 -4.06 -12.90
C VAL A 154 7.64 -3.10 -11.74
N TRP A 155 8.73 -2.61 -11.14
CA TRP A 155 8.68 -1.77 -9.92
C TRP A 155 8.68 -0.27 -10.19
N THR A 156 8.60 0.13 -11.46
CA THR A 156 8.77 1.54 -11.84
C THR A 156 7.66 2.39 -11.21
N ALA A 157 8.06 3.30 -10.33
CA ALA A 157 7.19 4.35 -9.79
C ALA A 157 7.15 5.52 -10.76
N TYR A 158 5.95 6.00 -11.05
CA TYR A 158 5.74 7.23 -11.81
C TYR A 158 5.20 8.30 -10.85
N ASN A 159 6.08 9.22 -10.47
CA ASN A 159 5.74 10.31 -9.55
C ASN A 159 4.64 11.18 -10.16
N ARG A 160 3.74 11.67 -9.32
CA ARG A 160 2.70 12.61 -9.73
C ARG A 160 3.34 13.93 -10.20
N PRO A 161 2.92 14.53 -11.34
CA PRO A 161 1.80 14.13 -12.20
C PRO A 161 2.13 12.98 -13.17
N ALA A 162 1.24 11.98 -13.23
CA ALA A 162 1.34 10.80 -14.08
C ALA A 162 0.01 10.47 -14.79
N ASP A 163 -0.84 11.49 -15.02
CA ASP A 163 -2.21 11.30 -15.52
C ASP A 163 -2.32 10.87 -17.00
N HIS A 164 -1.21 10.88 -17.74
CA HIS A 164 -1.16 10.49 -19.14
C HIS A 164 -1.16 8.96 -19.36
N PHE A 165 -0.92 8.16 -18.31
CA PHE A 165 -0.91 6.70 -18.43
C PHE A 165 -2.31 6.12 -18.57
N GLU A 166 -2.44 5.08 -19.40
CA GLU A 166 -3.71 4.37 -19.60
C GLU A 166 -4.25 3.77 -18.30
N ALA A 167 -3.38 3.16 -17.48
CA ALA A 167 -3.75 2.59 -16.18
C ALA A 167 -4.44 3.63 -15.27
N ARG A 168 -3.94 4.87 -15.24
CA ARG A 168 -4.58 5.98 -14.51
C ARG A 168 -5.95 6.32 -15.10
N GLY A 169 -6.06 6.40 -16.42
CA GLY A 169 -7.34 6.63 -17.10
C GLY A 169 -8.38 5.54 -16.83
N GLN A 170 -7.96 4.27 -16.79
CA GLN A 170 -8.81 3.13 -16.43
C GLN A 170 -9.23 3.19 -14.96
N TYR A 171 -8.31 3.49 -14.04
CA TYR A 171 -8.61 3.67 -12.62
C TYR A 171 -9.62 4.80 -12.36
N VAL A 172 -9.48 5.95 -13.03
CA VAL A 172 -10.44 7.05 -12.91
C VAL A 172 -11.84 6.64 -13.40
N LYS A 173 -11.93 5.87 -14.50
CA LYS A 173 -13.22 5.30 -14.96
C LYS A 173 -13.84 4.34 -13.93
N PHE A 174 -13.02 3.50 -13.31
CA PHE A 174 -13.45 2.61 -12.22
C PHE A 174 -14.00 3.39 -11.01
N LEU A 175 -13.35 4.48 -10.61
CA LEU A 175 -13.82 5.32 -9.50
C LEU A 175 -15.18 5.97 -9.77
N ALA A 176 -15.44 6.37 -11.02
CA ALA A 176 -16.71 6.95 -11.45
C ALA A 176 -17.87 5.95 -11.42
N GLN A 177 -17.59 4.65 -11.61
CA GLN A 177 -18.60 3.58 -11.56
C GLN A 177 -18.88 3.08 -10.14
N SER A 178 -17.92 3.22 -9.24
CA SER A 178 -18.00 2.78 -7.83
C SER A 178 -18.63 3.85 -6.91
N ALA A 179 -19.44 4.76 -7.46
CA ALA A 179 -20.08 5.87 -6.76
C ALA A 179 -21.47 5.50 -6.24
#